data_AF-A0A1A3ISB9-F1
#
_entry.id   AF-A0A1A3ISB9-F1
#
_cell.length_a   1.000
_cell.length_b   1.000
_cell.length_c   1.000
_cell.angle_alpha   90.00
_cell.angle_beta   90.00
_cell.angle_gamma   90.00
#
_symmetry.space_group_name_H-M   'P 1'
#
loop_
_entity.id
_entity.type
_entity.pdbx_description
1 polymer ?
#
loop_
_entity_poly.entity_id
_entity_poly.type
_entity_poly.pdbx_seq_one_letter_code
_entity_poly.pdbx_strand_id
1 'polypeptide(L)'
;MSSARAATFAVFVCLVAPQCVWSAHADPPAPMPEPVLQPLQPGQVLRIGPSAGTGTPTRDFNIGATDLCEFMEFPTEVLQICGDSFPGQGVGFGRDFAPIALRVDTATVDDPEGVRYSGVLGMWEPLLADPTPTATSQLPAGVVQINRRNYLMVTTARNLEPQTSRLVAAEPARGSWRTVPGSTRDPAYQDGRQTQISGYYDPIPTPDSPTGWVYIVANSFTRRQPVVLYRATPEAFTDRARWQGWAAGPDGGWNRPPTPLWPDLVGEMSIRQIEGQTVLSYFNASTGDMEVRVARDPTQLGAAPVTTVVQHDEWPDPAESLPPPHDNRLAQPYGGYISPGSTLDELRIFVSQWDTRPRETGPYRVIQFAVNPFKPE
;
A
#
# COMPACT_ATOMS: atom_id res chain seq x y z
N MET A 1 38.09 74.16 -54.49
CA MET A 1 38.45 72.79 -54.94
C MET A 1 38.76 71.97 -53.69
N SER A 2 38.33 70.69 -53.63
CA SER A 2 38.34 69.80 -52.45
C SER A 2 37.07 69.94 -51.59
N SER A 3 36.39 68.90 -51.10
CA SER A 3 36.45 67.45 -51.27
C SER A 3 35.05 66.89 -50.97
N ALA A 4 34.67 65.79 -51.62
CA ALA A 4 33.48 65.01 -51.28
C ALA A 4 33.80 64.09 -50.09
N ARG A 5 32.90 64.00 -49.12
CA ARG A 5 32.84 62.87 -48.17
C ARG A 5 31.40 62.37 -48.08
N ALA A 6 31.27 61.09 -48.40
CA ALA A 6 30.05 60.30 -48.40
C ALA A 6 29.53 60.07 -46.97
N ALA A 7 28.21 60.12 -46.81
CA ALA A 7 27.51 59.67 -45.61
C ALA A 7 26.91 58.29 -45.87
N THR A 8 27.38 57.29 -45.14
CA THR A 8 26.87 55.92 -45.16
C THR A 8 25.62 55.83 -44.28
N PHE A 9 24.45 55.59 -44.86
CA PHE A 9 23.23 55.25 -44.11
C PHE A 9 23.16 53.72 -43.95
N ALA A 10 23.22 53.24 -42.70
CA ALA A 10 22.97 51.84 -42.37
C ALA A 10 21.45 51.64 -42.17
N VAL A 11 20.84 50.80 -43.00
CA VAL A 11 19.44 50.38 -42.84
C VAL A 11 19.43 49.12 -41.97
N PHE A 12 18.92 49.23 -40.74
CA PHE A 12 18.60 48.08 -39.90
C PHE A 12 17.24 47.50 -40.34
N VAL A 13 17.25 46.33 -40.96
CA VAL A 13 16.04 45.55 -41.24
C VAL A 13 15.74 44.69 -40.02
N CYS A 14 14.76 45.09 -39.21
CA CYS A 14 14.20 44.24 -38.16
C CYS A 14 13.30 43.16 -38.79
N LEU A 15 13.75 41.91 -38.79
CA LEU A 15 12.93 40.74 -39.09
C LEU A 15 11.96 40.51 -37.93
N VAL A 16 10.67 40.83 -38.13
CA VAL A 16 9.58 40.43 -37.24
C VAL A 16 9.19 39.01 -37.62
N ALA A 17 9.64 38.02 -36.86
CA ALA A 17 9.13 36.66 -36.97
C ALA A 17 7.76 36.56 -36.27
N PRO A 18 6.73 35.98 -36.91
CA PRO A 18 5.43 35.79 -36.26
C PRO A 18 5.57 34.70 -35.19
N GLN A 19 5.37 35.05 -33.92
CA GLN A 19 5.25 34.05 -32.86
C GLN A 19 3.86 33.42 -32.96
N CYS A 20 3.80 32.22 -33.53
CA CYS A 20 2.62 31.37 -33.45
C CYS A 20 2.40 31.01 -31.98
N VAL A 21 1.36 31.58 -31.37
CA VAL A 21 0.93 31.21 -30.02
C VAL A 21 0.21 29.86 -30.14
N TRP A 22 0.89 28.77 -29.77
CA TRP A 22 0.24 27.47 -29.67
C TRP A 22 -0.56 27.43 -28.37
N SER A 23 -1.89 27.46 -28.50
CA SER A 23 -2.79 27.16 -27.40
C SER A 23 -2.65 25.68 -27.05
N ALA A 24 -1.79 25.36 -26.09
CA ALA A 24 -1.74 24.03 -25.50
C ALA A 24 -3.08 23.77 -24.78
N HIS A 25 -3.86 22.84 -25.31
CA HIS A 25 -5.00 22.29 -24.61
C HIS A 25 -4.47 21.10 -23.81
N ALA A 26 -4.70 21.09 -22.50
CA ALA A 26 -4.48 19.88 -21.72
C ALA A 26 -5.44 18.81 -22.25
N ASP A 27 -4.94 17.60 -22.47
CA ASP A 27 -5.83 16.46 -22.72
C ASP A 27 -6.85 16.38 -21.59
N PRO A 28 -8.14 16.11 -21.89
CA PRO A 28 -9.12 15.90 -20.85
C PRO A 28 -8.63 14.78 -19.93
N PRO A 29 -8.82 14.90 -18.60
CA PRO A 29 -8.44 13.85 -17.67
C PRO A 29 -9.05 12.52 -18.12
N ALA A 30 -8.26 11.44 -18.01
CA ALA A 30 -8.76 10.10 -18.28
C ALA A 30 -10.04 9.87 -17.46
N PRO A 31 -11.07 9.22 -18.03
CA PRO A 31 -12.30 8.93 -17.29
C PRO A 31 -11.94 8.17 -16.01
N MET A 32 -12.61 8.53 -14.92
CA MET A 32 -12.50 7.78 -13.67
C MET A 32 -12.88 6.32 -13.94
N PRO A 33 -12.16 5.33 -13.38
CA PRO A 33 -12.59 3.94 -13.43
C PRO A 33 -14.05 3.84 -12.96
N GLU A 34 -14.88 3.09 -13.68
CA GLU A 34 -16.25 2.79 -13.25
C GLU A 34 -16.27 1.46 -12.48
N PRO A 35 -17.19 1.26 -11.53
CA PRO A 35 -17.38 -0.04 -10.89
C PRO A 35 -17.59 -1.15 -11.93
N VAL A 36 -16.88 -2.25 -11.72
CA VAL A 36 -16.88 -3.39 -12.64
C VAL A 36 -18.02 -4.35 -12.27
N LEU A 37 -18.36 -4.41 -10.98
CA LEU A 37 -19.46 -5.23 -10.48
C LEU A 37 -20.77 -4.47 -10.56
N GLN A 38 -21.87 -5.18 -10.31
CA GLN A 38 -23.14 -4.52 -10.07
C GLN A 38 -23.00 -3.52 -8.91
N PRO A 39 -23.62 -2.33 -9.00
CA PRO A 39 -23.46 -1.30 -7.98
C PRO A 39 -23.77 -1.81 -6.58
N LEU A 40 -22.75 -1.82 -5.73
CA LEU A 40 -22.87 -2.16 -4.32
C LEU A 40 -23.54 -1.01 -3.57
N GLN A 41 -24.42 -1.32 -2.63
CA GLN A 41 -24.97 -0.30 -1.71
C GLN A 41 -23.92 0.12 -0.68
N PRO A 42 -24.00 1.34 -0.10
CA PRO A 42 -23.10 1.73 0.98
C PRO A 42 -23.07 0.71 2.13
N GLY A 43 -21.87 0.29 2.52
CA GLY A 43 -21.62 -0.76 3.51
C GLY A 43 -21.68 -2.19 2.96
N GLN A 44 -22.09 -2.40 1.71
CA GLN A 44 -22.20 -3.74 1.12
C GLN A 44 -20.82 -4.27 0.71
N VAL A 45 -20.61 -5.56 0.98
CA VAL A 45 -19.40 -6.30 0.62
C VAL A 45 -19.78 -7.48 -0.27
N LEU A 46 -18.90 -7.81 -1.22
CA LEU A 46 -18.95 -9.03 -2.02
C LEU A 46 -17.58 -9.70 -2.03
N ARG A 47 -17.51 -10.98 -1.67
CA ARG A 47 -16.31 -11.80 -1.87
C ARG A 47 -16.20 -12.19 -3.34
N ILE A 48 -15.10 -11.83 -3.98
CA ILE A 48 -14.79 -12.23 -5.36
C ILE A 48 -14.20 -13.65 -5.35
N GLY A 49 -13.11 -13.86 -4.61
CA GLY A 49 -12.50 -15.18 -4.51
C GLY A 49 -11.05 -15.17 -4.05
N PRO A 50 -10.47 -16.35 -3.79
CA PRO A 50 -9.04 -16.50 -3.59
C PRO A 50 -8.26 -15.96 -4.79
N SER A 51 -7.28 -15.09 -4.56
CA SER A 51 -6.42 -14.52 -5.59
C SER A 51 -5.04 -15.19 -5.58
N ALA A 52 -4.41 -15.31 -4.41
CA ALA A 52 -3.07 -15.92 -4.26
C ALA A 52 -3.01 -16.96 -3.14
N GLY A 53 -2.04 -17.88 -3.22
CA GLY A 53 -1.77 -18.90 -2.20
C GLY A 53 -2.64 -20.14 -2.34
N THR A 54 -3.03 -20.75 -1.22
CA THR A 54 -3.73 -22.05 -1.19
C THR A 54 -4.94 -22.10 -2.12
N GLY A 55 -4.97 -23.10 -2.99
CA GLY A 55 -6.06 -23.34 -3.93
C GLY A 55 -6.08 -22.42 -5.16
N THR A 56 -5.04 -21.61 -5.38
CA THR A 56 -5.00 -20.64 -6.49
C THR A 56 -4.00 -21.03 -7.59
N PRO A 57 -4.08 -20.40 -8.79
CA PRO A 57 -3.11 -20.59 -9.85
C PRO A 57 -1.67 -20.15 -9.53
N THR A 58 -1.41 -19.42 -8.41
CA THR A 58 -0.03 -19.02 -8.07
C THR A 58 0.90 -20.21 -7.82
N ARG A 59 0.34 -21.41 -7.59
CA ARG A 59 1.08 -22.67 -7.54
C ARG A 59 1.88 -22.96 -8.82
N ASP A 60 1.45 -22.44 -9.97
CA ASP A 60 2.14 -22.60 -11.25
C ASP A 60 3.45 -21.79 -11.29
N PHE A 61 3.58 -20.81 -10.40
CA PHE A 61 4.82 -20.08 -10.11
C PHE A 61 5.58 -20.65 -8.91
N ASN A 62 5.22 -21.85 -8.43
CA ASN A 62 5.75 -22.48 -7.22
C ASN A 62 5.48 -21.66 -5.94
N ILE A 63 4.36 -20.94 -5.92
CA ILE A 63 3.82 -20.22 -4.75
C ILE A 63 2.45 -20.84 -4.43
N GLY A 64 2.44 -21.99 -3.77
CA GLY A 64 1.22 -22.70 -3.40
C GLY A 64 0.53 -22.14 -2.15
N ALA A 65 1.24 -21.34 -1.35
CA ALA A 65 0.74 -20.71 -0.14
C ALA A 65 1.49 -19.38 0.10
N THR A 66 0.78 -18.31 0.45
CA THR A 66 1.36 -16.97 0.63
C THR A 66 0.40 -16.03 1.36
N ASP A 67 0.91 -14.92 1.88
CA ASP A 67 0.12 -13.89 2.55
C ASP A 67 0.61 -12.45 2.30
N LEU A 68 -0.08 -11.51 2.96
CA LEU A 68 0.09 -10.08 2.89
C LEU A 68 -0.22 -9.53 1.49
N CYS A 69 0.68 -9.69 0.54
CA CYS A 69 0.52 -9.29 -0.87
C CYS A 69 0.06 -7.83 -1.06
N GLU A 70 0.81 -6.88 -0.49
CA GLU A 70 0.53 -5.44 -0.62
C GLU A 70 0.87 -4.92 -2.02
N PHE A 71 -0.01 -4.11 -2.60
CA PHE A 71 0.21 -3.54 -3.93
C PHE A 71 1.27 -2.45 -3.95
N MET A 72 2.10 -2.49 -4.99
CA MET A 72 3.09 -1.47 -5.31
C MET A 72 3.03 -1.16 -6.80
N GLU A 73 2.66 0.08 -7.14
CA GLU A 73 2.46 0.51 -8.52
C GLU A 73 3.72 1.16 -9.08
N PHE A 74 4.15 0.68 -10.23
CA PHE A 74 5.22 1.28 -11.02
C PHE A 74 4.66 1.78 -12.35
N PRO A 75 5.36 2.68 -13.04
CA PRO A 75 4.90 3.23 -14.32
C PRO A 75 4.63 2.19 -15.42
N THR A 76 5.20 1.00 -15.33
CA THR A 76 5.11 -0.05 -16.37
C THR A 76 4.55 -1.37 -15.87
N GLU A 77 4.31 -1.51 -14.56
CA GLU A 77 3.91 -2.78 -13.95
C GLU A 77 3.36 -2.57 -12.54
N VAL A 78 2.58 -3.53 -12.08
CA VAL A 78 2.08 -3.59 -10.71
C VAL A 78 2.60 -4.86 -10.06
N LEU A 79 3.14 -4.74 -8.85
CA LEU A 79 3.59 -5.86 -8.04
C LEU A 79 2.70 -5.99 -6.80
N GLN A 80 2.49 -7.23 -6.34
CA GLN A 80 2.02 -7.52 -4.99
C GLN A 80 3.15 -8.13 -4.17
N ILE A 81 3.53 -7.45 -3.09
CA ILE A 81 4.65 -7.83 -2.23
C ILE A 81 4.11 -8.69 -1.10
N CYS A 82 4.38 -9.98 -1.19
CA CYS A 82 3.86 -10.99 -0.29
C CYS A 82 4.87 -11.34 0.80
N GLY A 83 4.36 -11.79 1.95
CA GLY A 83 5.14 -12.20 3.12
C GLY A 83 5.72 -13.60 2.96
N ASP A 84 5.59 -14.40 4.02
CA ASP A 84 6.08 -15.77 4.00
C ASP A 84 5.34 -16.54 2.90
N SER A 85 6.09 -17.31 2.11
CA SER A 85 5.57 -17.98 0.93
C SER A 85 6.19 -19.36 0.79
N PHE A 86 5.38 -20.32 0.33
CA PHE A 86 5.75 -21.72 0.28
C PHE A 86 5.29 -22.37 -1.04
N PRO A 87 6.03 -23.34 -1.57
CA PRO A 87 5.65 -24.07 -2.78
C PRO A 87 4.43 -24.98 -2.62
N GLY A 88 4.19 -25.52 -1.42
CA GLY A 88 3.02 -26.36 -1.15
C GLY A 88 1.76 -25.58 -0.83
N GLN A 89 0.67 -26.29 -0.57
CA GLN A 89 -0.66 -25.71 -0.31
C GLN A 89 -0.83 -25.16 1.11
N GLY A 90 0.19 -25.21 1.96
CA GLY A 90 0.16 -24.72 3.34
C GLY A 90 1.54 -24.27 3.80
N VAL A 91 1.60 -23.75 5.02
CA VAL A 91 2.83 -23.21 5.63
C VAL A 91 3.84 -24.32 5.90
N GLY A 92 5.12 -24.05 5.63
CA GLY A 92 6.24 -24.94 5.94
C GLY A 92 6.48 -26.06 4.92
N PHE A 93 5.70 -26.14 3.85
CA PHE A 93 5.95 -27.12 2.79
C PHE A 93 7.10 -26.66 1.89
N GLY A 94 8.23 -27.35 1.92
CA GLY A 94 9.39 -27.05 1.05
C GLY A 94 10.21 -25.85 1.53
N ARG A 95 11.02 -25.28 0.63
CA ARG A 95 11.82 -24.08 0.92
C ARG A 95 10.91 -22.86 1.02
N ASP A 96 11.07 -22.09 2.09
CA ASP A 96 10.38 -20.83 2.33
C ASP A 96 11.00 -19.67 1.54
N PHE A 97 10.15 -18.68 1.21
CA PHE A 97 10.54 -17.44 0.55
C PHE A 97 9.89 -16.27 1.28
N ALA A 98 10.68 -15.26 1.65
CA ALA A 98 10.15 -14.06 2.29
C ALA A 98 11.09 -12.85 2.12
N PRO A 99 10.62 -11.72 1.56
CA PRO A 99 9.38 -11.56 0.78
C PRO A 99 9.52 -12.07 -0.66
N ILE A 100 8.38 -12.30 -1.33
CA ILE A 100 8.28 -12.45 -2.79
C ILE A 100 7.44 -11.33 -3.39
N ALA A 101 7.53 -11.12 -4.71
CA ALA A 101 6.68 -10.16 -5.41
C ALA A 101 5.98 -10.83 -6.60
N LEU A 102 4.66 -10.96 -6.52
CA LEU A 102 3.85 -11.44 -7.64
C LEU A 102 3.67 -10.30 -8.66
N ARG A 103 3.86 -10.61 -9.95
CA ARG A 103 3.62 -9.69 -11.06
C ARG A 103 2.14 -9.73 -11.40
N VAL A 104 1.43 -8.65 -11.13
CA VAL A 104 -0.01 -8.52 -11.42
C VAL A 104 -0.19 -8.38 -12.93
N ASP A 105 -1.13 -9.14 -13.50
CA ASP A 105 -1.64 -8.86 -14.83
C ASP A 105 -2.58 -7.65 -14.75
N THR A 106 -2.08 -6.48 -15.14
CA THR A 106 -2.80 -5.21 -14.98
C THR A 106 -4.11 -5.16 -15.77
N ALA A 107 -4.27 -5.99 -16.80
CA ALA A 107 -5.53 -6.11 -17.53
C ALA A 107 -6.66 -6.74 -16.70
N THR A 108 -6.32 -7.34 -15.55
CA THR A 108 -7.26 -8.07 -14.69
C THR A 108 -7.59 -7.36 -13.38
N VAL A 109 -7.01 -6.18 -13.14
CA VAL A 109 -7.26 -5.38 -11.93
C VAL A 109 -8.75 -5.07 -11.77
N ASP A 110 -9.38 -4.75 -12.90
CA ASP A 110 -10.80 -4.41 -13.02
C ASP A 110 -11.61 -5.59 -13.62
N ASP A 111 -11.17 -6.83 -13.41
CA ASP A 111 -11.91 -8.03 -13.84
C ASP A 111 -12.91 -8.45 -12.73
N PRO A 112 -14.19 -8.74 -13.07
CA PRO A 112 -15.15 -9.24 -12.08
C PRO A 112 -14.75 -10.60 -11.49
N GLU A 113 -13.93 -11.40 -12.17
CA GLU A 113 -13.40 -12.68 -11.68
C GLU A 113 -12.19 -12.51 -10.74
N GLY A 114 -11.62 -11.30 -10.68
CA GLY A 114 -10.51 -10.95 -9.81
C GLY A 114 -9.13 -10.96 -10.49
N VAL A 115 -8.14 -10.52 -9.71
CA VAL A 115 -6.76 -10.32 -10.18
C VAL A 115 -6.07 -11.65 -10.50
N ARG A 116 -5.33 -11.65 -11.61
CA ARG A 116 -4.46 -12.74 -12.05
C ARG A 116 -2.98 -12.30 -12.05
N TYR A 117 -2.08 -13.26 -12.14
CA TYR A 117 -0.63 -13.03 -12.08
C TYR A 117 0.09 -13.59 -13.31
N SER A 118 1.13 -12.88 -13.74
CA SER A 118 1.96 -13.23 -14.89
C SER A 118 3.35 -13.75 -14.53
N GLY A 119 3.72 -13.71 -13.25
CA GLY A 119 5.02 -14.18 -12.77
C GLY A 119 5.31 -13.82 -11.33
N VAL A 120 6.55 -14.09 -10.89
CA VAL A 120 7.01 -13.85 -9.52
C VAL A 120 8.50 -13.47 -9.50
N LEU A 121 8.85 -12.59 -8.55
CA LEU A 121 10.22 -12.28 -8.14
C LEU A 121 10.47 -12.76 -6.70
N GLY A 122 11.72 -12.97 -6.31
CA GLY A 122 12.06 -13.33 -4.92
C GLY A 122 12.19 -14.83 -4.65
N MET A 123 11.82 -15.69 -5.62
CA MET A 123 11.88 -17.16 -5.45
C MET A 123 13.27 -17.76 -5.76
N TRP A 124 13.87 -17.35 -6.89
CA TRP A 124 15.15 -17.87 -7.37
C TRP A 124 16.31 -17.05 -6.83
N GLU A 125 16.16 -15.74 -6.90
CA GLU A 125 17.04 -14.74 -6.30
C GLU A 125 16.24 -13.97 -5.25
N PRO A 126 16.82 -13.66 -4.08
CA PRO A 126 16.13 -12.90 -3.04
C PRO A 126 15.59 -11.55 -3.56
N LEU A 127 14.37 -11.20 -3.12
CA LEU A 127 13.80 -9.91 -3.48
C LEU A 127 14.58 -8.76 -2.83
N LEU A 128 15.12 -8.97 -1.62
CA LEU A 128 15.91 -8.02 -0.86
C LEU A 128 17.41 -8.33 -0.98
N ALA A 129 18.23 -7.29 -1.07
CA ALA A 129 19.69 -7.44 -1.13
C ALA A 129 20.29 -7.95 0.20
N ASP A 130 19.72 -7.55 1.33
CA ASP A 130 20.19 -7.99 2.64
C ASP A 130 19.63 -9.39 2.94
N PRO A 131 20.49 -10.35 3.31
CA PRO A 131 20.07 -11.72 3.59
C PRO A 131 19.19 -11.80 4.83
N THR A 132 18.26 -12.75 4.83
CA THR A 132 17.41 -13.03 6.00
C THR A 132 18.25 -13.61 7.14
N PRO A 133 18.27 -13.00 8.34
CA PRO A 133 18.97 -13.56 9.49
C PRO A 133 18.40 -14.91 9.92
N THR A 134 19.24 -15.77 10.53
CA THR A 134 18.86 -17.13 10.93
C THR A 134 17.63 -17.16 11.84
N ALA A 135 16.67 -18.02 11.47
CA ALA A 135 15.41 -18.22 12.21
C ALA A 135 14.59 -16.93 12.38
N THR A 136 14.66 -16.03 11.41
CA THR A 136 13.80 -14.84 11.29
C THR A 136 13.15 -14.83 9.92
N SER A 137 12.11 -14.01 9.75
CA SER A 137 11.56 -13.66 8.43
C SER A 137 11.72 -12.16 8.19
N GLN A 138 11.78 -11.77 6.92
CA GLN A 138 11.76 -10.37 6.48
C GLN A 138 10.39 -10.09 5.85
N LEU A 139 9.51 -9.43 6.59
CA LEU A 139 8.11 -9.27 6.22
C LEU A 139 7.84 -7.87 5.65
N PRO A 140 7.05 -7.75 4.57
CA PRO A 140 6.56 -6.46 4.12
C PRO A 140 5.66 -5.87 5.22
N ALA A 141 5.97 -4.64 5.60
CA ALA A 141 5.32 -3.96 6.71
C ALA A 141 4.82 -2.56 6.29
N GLY A 142 4.51 -2.39 4.99
CA GLY A 142 4.01 -1.16 4.44
C GLY A 142 4.67 -0.72 3.15
N VAL A 143 3.88 -0.21 2.21
CA VAL A 143 4.37 0.49 1.02
C VAL A 143 4.10 2.00 1.13
N VAL A 144 5.05 2.79 0.64
CA VAL A 144 4.86 4.23 0.45
C VAL A 144 5.35 4.61 -0.95
N GLN A 145 4.46 5.19 -1.75
CA GLN A 145 4.77 5.71 -3.07
C GLN A 145 4.94 7.23 -3.02
N ILE A 146 6.06 7.72 -3.55
CA ILE A 146 6.37 9.15 -3.63
C ILE A 146 6.86 9.43 -5.04
N ASN A 147 6.05 10.15 -5.81
CA ASN A 147 6.27 10.33 -7.25
C ASN A 147 6.44 8.97 -7.97
N ARG A 148 7.60 8.75 -8.62
CA ARG A 148 7.94 7.51 -9.34
C ARG A 148 8.84 6.57 -8.52
N ARG A 149 8.95 6.79 -7.20
CA ARG A 149 9.75 5.97 -6.29
C ARG A 149 8.85 5.27 -5.30
N ASN A 150 9.08 3.97 -5.15
CA ASN A 150 8.40 3.13 -4.18
C ASN A 150 9.37 2.73 -3.08
N TYR A 151 8.91 2.85 -1.85
CA TYR A 151 9.61 2.43 -0.65
C TYR A 151 8.81 1.32 0.03
N LEU A 152 9.49 0.23 0.35
CA LEU A 152 8.95 -0.86 1.17
C LEU A 152 9.51 -0.71 2.58
N MET A 153 8.64 -0.66 3.59
CA MET A 153 9.04 -0.95 4.96
C MET A 153 9.19 -2.46 5.09
N VAL A 154 10.37 -2.89 5.52
CA VAL A 154 10.65 -4.29 5.87
C VAL A 154 10.87 -4.38 7.36
N THR A 155 10.12 -5.28 8.00
CA THR A 155 10.33 -5.64 9.40
C THR A 155 10.88 -7.05 9.48
N THR A 156 12.10 -7.16 10.01
CA THR A 156 12.69 -8.45 10.33
C THR A 156 12.11 -8.92 11.64
N ALA A 157 11.42 -10.05 11.65
CA ALA A 157 10.70 -10.56 12.81
C ALA A 157 11.12 -12.00 13.16
N ARG A 158 11.03 -12.34 14.45
CA ARG A 158 11.16 -13.71 14.97
C ARG A 158 9.88 -14.04 15.71
N ASN A 159 9.15 -15.08 15.27
CA ASN A 159 7.84 -15.41 15.85
C ASN A 159 6.89 -14.20 15.90
N LEU A 160 6.87 -13.40 14.82
CA LEU A 160 6.12 -12.14 14.70
C LEU A 160 6.53 -11.01 15.68
N GLU A 161 7.62 -11.20 16.43
CA GLU A 161 8.22 -10.14 17.26
C GLU A 161 9.29 -9.38 16.47
N PRO A 162 9.16 -8.05 16.30
CA PRO A 162 10.08 -7.26 15.49
C PRO A 162 11.47 -7.21 16.13
N GLN A 163 12.50 -7.41 15.30
CA GLN A 163 13.91 -7.37 15.68
C GLN A 163 14.61 -6.13 15.11
N THR A 164 14.21 -5.69 13.91
CA THR A 164 14.60 -4.43 13.28
C THR A 164 13.55 -4.02 12.25
N SER A 165 13.50 -2.74 11.88
CA SER A 165 12.75 -2.26 10.73
C SER A 165 13.61 -1.35 9.85
N ARG A 166 13.37 -1.34 8.53
CA ARG A 166 14.12 -0.47 7.60
C ARG A 166 13.30 -0.17 6.34
N LEU A 167 13.65 0.93 5.68
CA LEU A 167 13.11 1.25 4.35
C LEU A 167 13.99 0.60 3.28
N VAL A 168 13.36 0.06 2.25
CA VAL A 168 13.99 -0.54 1.08
C VAL A 168 13.48 0.19 -0.16
N ALA A 169 14.38 0.58 -1.06
CA ALA A 169 14.01 1.15 -2.35
C ALA A 169 13.71 0.01 -3.34
N ALA A 170 12.49 -0.01 -3.87
CA ALA A 170 12.02 -1.08 -4.74
C ALA A 170 12.28 -0.78 -6.23
N GLU A 171 12.64 -1.82 -6.99
CA GLU A 171 12.87 -1.77 -8.43
C GLU A 171 12.08 -2.87 -9.13
N PRO A 172 11.24 -2.59 -10.13
CA PRO A 172 10.22 -3.55 -10.49
C PRO A 172 10.70 -4.62 -11.50
N ALA A 173 11.81 -4.34 -12.19
CA ALA A 173 12.40 -5.24 -13.18
C ALA A 173 13.26 -6.37 -12.59
N ARG A 174 13.68 -6.31 -11.31
CA ARG A 174 14.61 -7.30 -10.72
C ARG A 174 14.51 -7.36 -9.20
N GLY A 175 15.01 -8.45 -8.61
CA GLY A 175 15.21 -8.56 -7.16
C GLY A 175 16.42 -7.78 -6.64
N SER A 176 16.95 -8.17 -5.48
CA SER A 176 18.06 -7.50 -4.80
C SER A 176 17.81 -6.02 -4.47
N TRP A 177 16.61 -5.69 -4.00
CA TRP A 177 16.23 -4.35 -3.57
C TRP A 177 17.06 -3.89 -2.38
N ARG A 178 17.53 -2.65 -2.45
CA ARG A 178 18.53 -2.14 -1.52
C ARG A 178 17.89 -1.41 -0.36
N THR A 179 18.38 -1.72 0.83
CA THR A 179 18.09 -0.93 2.02
C THR A 179 18.49 0.52 1.79
N VAL A 180 17.58 1.43 2.12
CA VAL A 180 17.85 2.87 2.10
C VAL A 180 18.87 3.18 3.20
N PRO A 181 20.02 3.80 2.88
CA PRO A 181 21.06 4.07 3.86
C PRO A 181 20.55 4.84 5.07
N GLY A 182 20.92 4.38 6.28
CA GLY A 182 20.56 5.04 7.53
C GLY A 182 19.09 4.87 7.96
N SER A 183 18.28 4.08 7.25
CA SER A 183 16.85 3.89 7.58
C SER A 183 16.56 2.82 8.63
N THR A 184 17.54 1.96 8.93
CA THR A 184 17.40 0.88 9.92
C THR A 184 17.15 1.44 11.31
N ARG A 185 16.18 0.87 12.03
CA ARG A 185 15.85 1.21 13.42
C ARG A 185 15.64 -0.05 14.25
N ASP A 186 15.96 0.08 15.54
CA ASP A 186 15.62 -0.88 16.58
C ASP A 186 14.09 -0.97 16.78
N PRO A 187 13.53 -2.12 17.18
CA PRO A 187 12.10 -2.31 17.42
C PRO A 187 11.51 -1.34 18.44
N ALA A 188 12.29 -0.78 19.36
CA ALA A 188 11.79 0.21 20.34
C ALA A 188 11.74 1.64 19.79
N TYR A 189 12.20 1.88 18.56
CA TYR A 189 12.20 3.23 17.98
C TYR A 189 10.79 3.83 17.94
N GLN A 190 10.65 5.05 18.46
CA GLN A 190 9.36 5.74 18.62
C GLN A 190 8.35 4.88 19.40
N ASP A 191 8.80 4.28 20.50
CA ASP A 191 8.01 3.36 21.34
C ASP A 191 7.45 2.15 20.58
N GLY A 192 8.12 1.76 19.49
CA GLY A 192 7.73 0.67 18.60
C GLY A 192 6.67 1.01 17.56
N ARG A 193 6.20 2.27 17.53
CA ARG A 193 5.11 2.76 16.66
C ARG A 193 5.51 2.95 15.19
N GLN A 194 6.73 2.58 14.81
CA GLN A 194 7.21 2.67 13.43
C GLN A 194 7.81 1.36 12.93
N THR A 195 7.33 0.22 13.44
CA THR A 195 7.70 -1.10 12.90
C THR A 195 6.73 -1.59 11.82
N GLN A 196 5.64 -0.87 11.58
CA GLN A 196 4.76 -1.07 10.44
C GLN A 196 4.16 0.29 10.06
N ILE A 197 4.04 0.54 8.76
CA ILE A 197 3.56 1.80 8.20
C ILE A 197 2.63 1.55 7.01
N SER A 198 1.94 2.58 6.54
CA SER A 198 1.46 2.69 5.17
C SER A 198 1.37 4.18 4.84
N GLY A 199 1.52 4.58 3.58
CA GLY A 199 1.51 6.00 3.25
C GLY A 199 1.25 6.32 1.79
N TYR A 200 0.77 7.54 1.56
CA TYR A 200 0.61 8.11 0.23
C TYR A 200 1.21 9.52 0.18
N TYR A 201 1.57 9.94 -1.02
CA TYR A 201 2.06 11.28 -1.31
C TYR A 201 0.95 12.14 -1.90
N ASP A 202 0.66 13.25 -1.24
CA ASP A 202 -0.19 14.32 -1.73
C ASP A 202 0.68 15.44 -2.30
N PRO A 203 0.70 15.66 -3.63
CA PRO A 203 1.53 16.68 -4.26
C PRO A 203 0.98 18.10 -4.11
N ILE A 204 -0.18 18.31 -3.45
CA ILE A 204 -0.79 19.63 -3.29
C ILE A 204 0.10 20.52 -2.40
N PRO A 205 0.63 21.64 -2.92
CA PRO A 205 1.49 22.52 -2.14
C PRO A 205 0.77 23.14 -0.94
N THR A 206 1.48 23.24 0.17
CA THR A 206 1.08 24.01 1.35
C THR A 206 2.19 25.01 1.71
N PRO A 207 1.93 26.05 2.52
CA PRO A 207 2.97 26.99 2.94
C PRO A 207 4.19 26.31 3.57
N ASP A 208 3.96 25.22 4.31
CA ASP A 208 5.00 24.48 5.03
C ASP A 208 5.66 23.37 4.19
N SER A 209 5.07 23.01 3.05
CA SER A 209 5.68 22.09 2.08
C SER A 209 5.26 22.46 0.65
N PRO A 210 6.09 23.23 -0.06
CA PRO A 210 5.83 23.66 -1.44
C PRO A 210 5.72 22.51 -2.45
N THR A 211 6.25 21.34 -2.11
CA THR A 211 6.17 20.11 -2.92
C THR A 211 5.14 19.12 -2.36
N GLY A 212 4.27 19.53 -1.45
CA GLY A 212 3.26 18.66 -0.86
C GLY A 212 3.79 17.73 0.23
N TRP A 213 2.94 16.84 0.74
CA TRP A 213 3.22 16.03 1.93
C TRP A 213 3.12 14.54 1.64
N VAL A 214 4.00 13.77 2.28
CA VAL A 214 3.82 12.32 2.43
C VAL A 214 3.13 12.07 3.75
N TYR A 215 1.92 11.53 3.71
CA TYR A 215 1.16 11.15 4.90
C TYR A 215 1.38 9.68 5.22
N ILE A 216 1.64 9.38 6.49
CA ILE A 216 2.08 8.06 6.93
C ILE A 216 1.28 7.66 8.16
N VAL A 217 0.48 6.61 8.04
CA VAL A 217 -0.04 5.91 9.22
C VAL A 217 1.01 4.91 9.69
N ALA A 218 1.19 4.81 11.01
CA ALA A 218 2.19 3.95 11.60
C ALA A 218 1.70 3.34 12.91
N ASN A 219 2.16 2.13 13.20
CA ASN A 219 1.86 1.38 14.42
C ASN A 219 3.01 0.40 14.71
N SER A 220 2.74 -0.57 15.60
CA SER A 220 3.63 -1.71 15.82
C SER A 220 3.24 -2.91 14.96
N PHE A 221 4.23 -3.59 14.37
CA PHE A 221 4.05 -4.86 13.66
C PHE A 221 3.39 -5.95 14.53
N THR A 222 3.47 -5.79 15.85
CA THR A 222 2.93 -6.77 16.82
C THR A 222 1.42 -6.73 16.98
N ARG A 223 0.73 -5.77 16.34
CA ARG A 223 -0.72 -5.54 16.47
C ARG A 223 -1.17 -5.18 17.90
N ARG A 224 -0.25 -4.73 18.75
CA ARG A 224 -0.49 -4.40 20.17
C ARG A 224 -0.56 -2.90 20.45
N GLN A 225 -0.65 -2.09 19.41
CA GLN A 225 -0.69 -0.64 19.55
C GLN A 225 -1.75 -0.03 18.61
N PRO A 226 -2.36 1.09 19.02
CA PRO A 226 -3.16 1.90 18.12
C PRO A 226 -2.34 2.51 16.99
N VAL A 227 -3.04 2.95 15.95
CA VAL A 227 -2.43 3.70 14.85
C VAL A 227 -2.18 5.15 15.25
N VAL A 228 -1.05 5.68 14.80
CA VAL A 228 -0.66 7.09 14.88
C VAL A 228 -0.38 7.64 13.49
N LEU A 229 -0.43 8.96 13.35
CA LEU A 229 -0.24 9.64 12.07
C LEU A 229 1.02 10.50 12.08
N TYR A 230 1.75 10.46 10.98
CA TYR A 230 2.89 11.30 10.68
C TYR A 230 2.73 11.96 9.31
N ARG A 231 3.49 13.03 9.08
CA ARG A 231 3.78 13.55 7.75
C ARG A 231 5.28 13.85 7.58
N ALA A 232 5.75 13.83 6.34
CA ALA A 232 7.10 14.27 5.98
C ALA A 232 7.09 14.94 4.61
N THR A 233 8.05 15.82 4.33
CA THR A 233 8.28 16.24 2.93
C THR A 233 8.85 15.06 2.15
N PRO A 234 8.69 15.01 0.81
CA PRO A 234 9.25 13.96 -0.03
C PRO A 234 10.75 13.72 0.19
N GLU A 235 11.52 14.79 0.42
CA GLU A 235 12.97 14.75 0.62
C GLU A 235 13.36 14.26 2.02
N ALA A 236 12.48 14.46 3.01
CA ALA A 236 12.70 14.05 4.39
C ALA A 236 12.19 12.63 4.69
N PHE A 237 11.36 12.05 3.81
CA PHE A 237 10.68 10.77 4.05
C PHE A 237 11.61 9.64 4.49
N THR A 238 12.77 9.48 3.85
CA THR A 238 13.67 8.36 4.17
C THR A 238 14.34 8.47 5.54
N ASP A 239 14.34 9.67 6.14
CA ASP A 239 14.80 9.89 7.50
C ASP A 239 13.61 9.97 8.46
N ARG A 240 13.29 8.83 9.06
CA ARG A 240 12.18 8.67 10.01
C ARG A 240 12.28 9.59 11.24
N ALA A 241 13.46 10.10 11.57
CA ALA A 241 13.62 11.05 12.68
C ALA A 241 13.08 12.44 12.36
N ARG A 242 12.85 12.74 11.08
CA ARG A 242 12.33 14.03 10.61
C ARG A 242 10.81 14.04 10.38
N TRP A 243 10.15 12.91 10.63
CA TRP A 243 8.70 12.81 10.48
C TRP A 243 7.98 13.62 11.56
N GLN A 244 6.99 14.40 11.16
CA GLN A 244 6.20 15.23 12.04
C GLN A 244 4.97 14.44 12.51
N GLY A 245 4.89 14.14 13.80
CA GLY A 245 3.72 13.48 14.38
C GLY A 245 2.49 14.39 14.46
N TRP A 246 1.30 13.79 14.37
CA TRP A 246 0.02 14.45 14.60
C TRP A 246 -0.50 14.15 16.02
N ALA A 247 -0.89 15.20 16.74
CA ALA A 247 -1.62 15.09 18.00
C ALA A 247 -3.04 15.63 17.84
N ALA A 248 -4.04 14.92 18.37
CA ALA A 248 -5.42 15.38 18.40
C ALA A 248 -5.69 16.35 19.57
N GLY A 249 -6.81 17.08 19.51
CA GLY A 249 -7.29 17.96 20.58
C GLY A 249 -6.88 19.43 20.44
N PRO A 250 -7.32 20.30 21.38
CA PRO A 250 -7.19 21.76 21.28
C PRO A 250 -5.74 22.26 21.19
N ASP A 251 -4.81 21.59 21.89
CA ASP A 251 -3.37 21.91 21.89
C ASP A 251 -2.56 21.01 20.94
N GLY A 252 -3.28 20.23 20.11
CA GLY A 252 -2.73 19.29 19.15
C GLY A 252 -2.12 19.95 17.92
N GLY A 253 -2.05 19.19 16.83
CA GLY A 253 -1.48 19.63 15.57
C GLY A 253 -0.28 18.80 15.12
N TRP A 254 0.29 19.21 13.99
CA TRP A 254 1.50 18.62 13.45
C TRP A 254 2.75 18.99 14.25
N ASN A 255 3.80 18.18 14.10
CA ASN A 255 5.09 18.35 14.77
C ASN A 255 4.97 18.29 16.31
N ARG A 256 4.09 17.42 16.79
CA ARG A 256 3.91 17.07 18.21
C ARG A 256 4.22 15.59 18.42
N PRO A 257 4.48 15.14 19.67
CA PRO A 257 4.44 13.73 19.99
C PRO A 257 3.09 13.16 19.54
N PRO A 258 3.08 12.14 18.65
CA PRO A 258 1.84 11.72 18.04
C PRO A 258 0.92 11.02 19.05
N THR A 259 -0.37 11.27 18.94
CA THR A 259 -1.42 10.59 19.73
C THR A 259 -2.15 9.57 18.87
N PRO A 260 -2.70 8.50 19.46
CA PRO A 260 -3.59 7.57 18.76
C PRO A 260 -4.70 8.31 18.00
N LEU A 261 -4.99 7.89 16.77
CA LEU A 261 -6.14 8.42 16.02
C LEU A 261 -7.48 7.93 16.61
N TRP A 262 -7.50 6.67 17.09
CA TRP A 262 -8.58 6.03 17.86
C TRP A 262 -7.97 4.96 18.77
N PRO A 263 -8.71 4.38 19.74
CA PRO A 263 -8.09 3.55 20.79
C PRO A 263 -7.86 2.08 20.42
N ASP A 264 -8.43 1.59 19.32
CA ASP A 264 -8.31 0.17 18.95
C ASP A 264 -6.89 -0.21 18.56
N LEU A 265 -6.58 -1.49 18.75
CA LEU A 265 -5.31 -2.07 18.34
C LEU A 265 -5.39 -2.43 16.86
N VAL A 266 -4.40 -2.00 16.09
CA VAL A 266 -4.42 -2.11 14.63
C VAL A 266 -3.23 -2.96 14.17
N GLY A 267 -3.48 -3.88 13.24
CA GLY A 267 -2.48 -4.58 12.45
C GLY A 267 -2.46 -4.07 11.01
N GLU A 268 -1.85 -4.85 10.13
CA GLU A 268 -1.58 -4.58 8.71
C GLU A 268 -2.48 -3.49 8.10
N MET A 269 -1.87 -2.45 7.53
CA MET A 269 -2.56 -1.24 7.09
C MET A 269 -2.30 -0.97 5.61
N SER A 270 -3.30 -0.41 4.93
CA SER A 270 -3.18 0.11 3.57
C SER A 270 -3.91 1.45 3.48
N ILE A 271 -3.16 2.55 3.42
CA ILE A 271 -3.70 3.88 3.20
C ILE A 271 -3.46 4.33 1.76
N ARG A 272 -4.50 4.87 1.12
CA ARG A 272 -4.45 5.41 -0.23
C ARG A 272 -5.23 6.72 -0.29
N GLN A 273 -4.87 7.57 -1.24
CA GLN A 273 -5.75 8.66 -1.67
C GLN A 273 -6.57 8.17 -2.86
N ILE A 274 -7.88 8.16 -2.74
CA ILE A 274 -8.83 7.71 -3.76
C ILE A 274 -9.87 8.81 -3.93
N GLU A 275 -10.02 9.32 -5.15
CA GLU A 275 -10.98 10.40 -5.46
C GLU A 275 -10.85 11.63 -4.53
N GLY A 276 -9.61 11.95 -4.14
CA GLY A 276 -9.31 13.05 -3.22
C GLY A 276 -9.66 12.77 -1.76
N GLN A 277 -10.19 11.59 -1.42
CA GLN A 277 -10.40 11.15 -0.04
C GLN A 277 -9.23 10.31 0.46
N THR A 278 -8.96 10.38 1.76
CA THR A 278 -8.11 9.43 2.46
C THR A 278 -8.88 8.16 2.77
N VAL A 279 -8.43 7.03 2.23
CA VAL A 279 -9.02 5.72 2.49
C VAL A 279 -7.99 4.87 3.23
N LEU A 280 -8.36 4.35 4.40
CA LEU A 280 -7.53 3.46 5.20
C LEU A 280 -8.25 2.13 5.40
N SER A 281 -7.67 1.06 4.87
CA SER A 281 -8.04 -0.33 5.15
C SER A 281 -7.06 -0.92 6.15
N TYR A 282 -7.54 -1.67 7.14
CA TYR A 282 -6.70 -2.21 8.20
C TYR A 282 -7.29 -3.44 8.89
N PHE A 283 -6.43 -4.24 9.52
CA PHE A 283 -6.85 -5.28 10.46
C PHE A 283 -7.10 -4.68 11.85
N ASN A 284 -8.31 -4.83 12.39
CA ASN A 284 -8.67 -4.43 13.75
C ASN A 284 -8.37 -5.59 14.71
N ALA A 285 -7.24 -5.53 15.41
CA ALA A 285 -6.85 -6.56 16.37
C ALA A 285 -7.69 -6.55 17.66
N SER A 286 -8.46 -5.49 17.93
CA SER A 286 -9.41 -5.46 19.05
C SER A 286 -10.61 -6.38 18.80
N THR A 287 -11.06 -6.51 17.55
CA THR A 287 -12.28 -7.29 17.19
C THR A 287 -11.97 -8.54 16.36
N GLY A 288 -10.85 -8.56 15.65
CA GLY A 288 -10.50 -9.57 14.65
C GLY A 288 -10.97 -9.24 13.24
N ASP A 289 -11.61 -8.08 13.02
CA ASP A 289 -12.23 -7.73 11.75
C ASP A 289 -11.25 -7.07 10.77
N MET A 290 -11.61 -7.06 9.48
CA MET A 290 -11.03 -6.16 8.49
C MET A 290 -11.95 -4.97 8.28
N GLU A 291 -11.40 -3.76 8.41
CA GLU A 291 -12.19 -2.53 8.43
C GLU A 291 -11.63 -1.50 7.45
N VAL A 292 -12.52 -0.62 6.98
CA VAL A 292 -12.20 0.56 6.17
C VAL A 292 -12.75 1.82 6.80
N ARG A 293 -11.96 2.89 6.74
CA ARG A 293 -12.36 4.27 7.05
C ARG A 293 -12.11 5.17 5.85
N VAL A 294 -13.07 6.04 5.56
CA VAL A 294 -12.96 7.08 4.52
C VAL A 294 -13.06 8.46 5.18
N ALA A 295 -12.09 9.33 4.90
CA ALA A 295 -12.01 10.67 5.47
C ALA A 295 -11.60 11.69 4.41
N ARG A 296 -11.97 12.96 4.60
CA ARG A 296 -11.54 14.05 3.71
C ARG A 296 -10.06 14.39 3.87
N ASP A 297 -9.52 14.14 5.06
CA ASP A 297 -8.13 14.41 5.42
C ASP A 297 -7.64 13.31 6.39
N PRO A 298 -6.36 12.90 6.36
CA PRO A 298 -5.86 11.82 7.21
C PRO A 298 -5.97 12.13 8.71
N THR A 299 -5.99 13.40 9.12
CA THR A 299 -6.21 13.78 10.52
C THR A 299 -7.62 13.48 11.03
N GLN A 300 -8.58 13.27 10.12
CA GLN A 300 -9.99 12.99 10.43
C GLN A 300 -10.32 11.50 10.51
N LEU A 301 -9.38 10.60 10.21
CA LEU A 301 -9.58 9.15 10.22
C LEU A 301 -10.15 8.62 11.56
N GLY A 302 -9.78 9.22 12.69
CA GLY A 302 -10.28 8.84 14.01
C GLY A 302 -11.79 9.00 14.20
N ALA A 303 -12.42 9.94 13.47
CA ALA A 303 -13.85 10.21 13.53
C ALA A 303 -14.61 9.72 12.28
N ALA A 304 -13.91 9.18 11.29
CA ALA A 304 -14.49 8.65 10.07
C ALA A 304 -15.43 7.45 10.35
N PRO A 305 -16.50 7.27 9.55
CA PRO A 305 -17.32 6.08 9.63
C PRO A 305 -16.50 4.82 9.34
N VAL A 306 -16.86 3.72 9.98
CA VAL A 306 -16.19 2.41 9.83
C VAL A 306 -17.07 1.48 9.02
N THR A 307 -16.49 0.87 7.99
CA THR A 307 -17.11 -0.22 7.23
C THR A 307 -16.37 -1.53 7.53
N THR A 308 -17.07 -2.53 8.04
CA THR A 308 -16.52 -3.88 8.22
C THR A 308 -16.50 -4.60 6.86
N VAL A 309 -15.31 -4.79 6.31
CA VAL A 309 -15.10 -5.51 5.05
C VAL A 309 -15.20 -7.01 5.28
N VAL A 310 -14.52 -7.51 6.30
CA VAL A 310 -14.58 -8.92 6.70
C VAL A 310 -14.85 -8.99 8.18
N GLN A 311 -15.90 -9.71 8.55
CA GLN A 311 -16.19 -9.98 9.95
C GLN A 311 -15.45 -11.26 10.38
N HIS A 312 -14.78 -11.23 11.52
CA HIS A 312 -14.17 -12.42 12.09
C HIS A 312 -15.23 -13.48 12.41
N ASP A 313 -14.92 -14.73 12.07
CA ASP A 313 -15.73 -15.90 12.44
C ASP A 313 -14.83 -17.09 12.78
N GLU A 314 -15.44 -18.16 13.28
CA GLU A 314 -14.77 -19.43 13.53
C GLU A 314 -14.43 -20.15 12.22
N TRP A 315 -13.42 -21.02 12.28
CA TRP A 315 -13.04 -21.85 11.14
C TRP A 315 -14.17 -22.83 10.78
N PRO A 316 -14.57 -22.93 9.49
CA PRO A 316 -15.48 -23.97 9.04
C PRO A 316 -14.82 -25.35 9.06
N ASP A 317 -15.63 -26.39 8.90
CA ASP A 317 -15.20 -27.76 8.64
C ASP A 317 -15.80 -28.23 7.28
N PRO A 318 -14.99 -28.43 6.23
CA PRO A 318 -13.52 -28.32 6.19
C PRO A 318 -13.02 -26.86 6.14
N ALA A 319 -11.80 -26.62 6.60
CA ALA A 319 -11.21 -25.28 6.81
C ALA A 319 -11.04 -24.47 5.52
N GLU A 320 -10.92 -25.12 4.36
CA GLU A 320 -10.77 -24.50 3.05
C GLU A 320 -12.08 -23.86 2.55
N SER A 321 -13.22 -24.26 3.13
CA SER A 321 -14.55 -23.79 2.76
C SER A 321 -14.66 -22.28 2.89
N LEU A 322 -15.34 -21.66 1.91
CA LEU A 322 -15.69 -20.25 1.96
C LEU A 322 -17.22 -20.11 1.94
N PRO A 323 -17.78 -19.16 2.70
CA PRO A 323 -19.21 -18.91 2.67
C PRO A 323 -19.63 -18.36 1.30
N PRO A 324 -20.95 -18.28 1.02
CA PRO A 324 -21.47 -17.64 -0.18
C PRO A 324 -20.91 -16.23 -0.38
N PRO A 325 -20.78 -15.70 -1.61
CA PRO A 325 -20.12 -14.42 -1.88
C PRO A 325 -20.64 -13.20 -1.10
N HIS A 326 -21.90 -13.20 -0.69
CA HIS A 326 -22.54 -12.09 0.05
C HIS A 326 -22.40 -12.21 1.57
N ASP A 327 -21.78 -13.29 2.05
CA ASP A 327 -21.43 -13.48 3.46
C ASP A 327 -19.93 -13.20 3.60
N ASN A 328 -19.61 -12.08 4.24
CA ASN A 328 -18.25 -11.57 4.38
C ASN A 328 -17.55 -12.06 5.66
N ARG A 329 -18.00 -13.18 6.23
CA ARG A 329 -17.34 -13.80 7.38
C ARG A 329 -16.12 -14.61 6.98
N LEU A 330 -15.05 -14.50 7.77
CA LEU A 330 -13.80 -15.24 7.54
C LEU A 330 -13.07 -15.52 8.86
N ALA A 331 -12.51 -16.72 8.96
CA ALA A 331 -11.67 -17.09 10.08
C ALA A 331 -10.25 -16.56 9.95
N GLN A 332 -9.74 -15.97 11.04
CA GLN A 332 -8.38 -15.42 11.17
C GLN A 332 -7.95 -14.52 9.99
N PRO A 333 -8.73 -13.47 9.63
CA PRO A 333 -8.34 -12.55 8.58
C PRO A 333 -7.21 -11.62 9.06
N TYR A 334 -6.43 -11.11 8.11
CA TYR A 334 -5.46 -10.02 8.32
C TYR A 334 -5.04 -9.42 6.97
N GLY A 335 -4.16 -8.41 6.96
CA GLY A 335 -3.77 -7.73 5.72
C GLY A 335 -4.71 -6.59 5.38
N GLY A 336 -5.48 -6.70 4.29
CA GLY A 336 -6.45 -5.68 3.89
C GLY A 336 -5.86 -4.64 2.95
N TYR A 337 -5.22 -5.08 1.86
CA TYR A 337 -4.52 -4.18 0.94
C TYR A 337 -5.42 -3.72 -0.18
N ILE A 338 -5.46 -2.41 -0.39
CA ILE A 338 -6.30 -1.78 -1.41
C ILE A 338 -5.62 -1.93 -2.77
N SER A 339 -6.37 -2.48 -3.73
CA SER A 339 -5.93 -2.63 -5.12
C SER A 339 -5.89 -1.30 -5.84
N PRO A 340 -4.95 -1.12 -6.79
CA PRO A 340 -5.07 -0.13 -7.85
C PRO A 340 -6.43 -0.24 -8.55
N GLY A 341 -6.92 0.85 -9.14
CA GLY A 341 -8.23 0.90 -9.81
C GLY A 341 -9.44 1.05 -8.88
N SER A 342 -9.27 0.85 -7.56
CA SER A 342 -10.35 1.04 -6.57
C SER A 342 -10.97 2.44 -6.61
N THR A 343 -12.30 2.51 -6.49
CA THR A 343 -13.09 3.74 -6.41
C THR A 343 -13.81 3.83 -5.07
N LEU A 344 -14.41 4.98 -4.73
CA LEU A 344 -15.21 5.08 -3.51
C LEU A 344 -16.53 4.30 -3.57
N ASP A 345 -16.97 3.87 -4.75
CA ASP A 345 -18.14 3.01 -4.92
C ASP A 345 -17.79 1.52 -5.00
N GLU A 346 -16.53 1.19 -5.25
CA GLU A 346 -16.02 -0.18 -5.32
C GLU A 346 -14.53 -0.22 -4.96
N LEU A 347 -14.22 -0.32 -3.67
CA LEU A 347 -12.87 -0.66 -3.23
C LEU A 347 -12.64 -2.15 -3.43
N ARG A 348 -11.50 -2.53 -4.01
CA ARG A 348 -11.04 -3.93 -4.10
C ARG A 348 -9.98 -4.17 -3.02
N ILE A 349 -10.28 -5.04 -2.08
CA ILE A 349 -9.46 -5.28 -0.87
C ILE A 349 -8.99 -6.72 -0.81
N PHE A 350 -7.70 -6.91 -0.56
CA PHE A 350 -7.03 -8.20 -0.51
C PHE A 350 -6.73 -8.57 0.93
N VAL A 351 -7.42 -9.61 1.42
CA VAL A 351 -7.38 -10.07 2.81
C VAL A 351 -6.68 -11.41 2.87
N SER A 352 -5.65 -11.50 3.69
CA SER A 352 -4.96 -12.76 3.98
C SER A 352 -5.77 -13.59 4.98
N GLN A 353 -5.64 -14.91 4.85
CA GLN A 353 -6.26 -15.89 5.71
C GLN A 353 -5.25 -16.99 6.03
N TRP A 354 -5.07 -17.29 7.32
CA TRP A 354 -4.13 -18.33 7.75
C TRP A 354 -4.71 -19.20 8.86
N ASP A 355 -4.91 -20.50 8.59
CA ASP A 355 -5.22 -21.47 9.63
C ASP A 355 -3.97 -21.89 10.39
N THR A 356 -3.88 -21.41 11.62
CA THR A 356 -2.73 -21.65 12.52
C THR A 356 -2.78 -23.03 13.21
N ARG A 357 -3.89 -23.79 13.11
CA ARG A 357 -4.03 -25.10 13.80
C ARG A 357 -3.30 -26.22 13.04
N PRO A 358 -3.51 -26.40 11.73
CA PRO A 358 -2.77 -27.37 10.91
C PRO A 358 -1.73 -26.63 10.06
N ARG A 359 -0.45 -26.69 10.45
CA ARG A 359 0.61 -25.94 9.75
C ARG A 359 0.69 -26.28 8.25
N GLU A 360 0.65 -27.57 7.90
CA GLU A 360 0.97 -28.02 6.53
C GLU A 360 -0.25 -28.16 5.62
N THR A 361 -1.47 -28.24 6.18
CA THR A 361 -2.70 -28.50 5.41
C THR A 361 -3.75 -27.40 5.55
N GLY A 362 -3.57 -26.46 6.48
CA GLY A 362 -4.47 -25.33 6.63
C GLY A 362 -4.30 -24.31 5.51
N PRO A 363 -5.38 -23.62 5.10
CA PRO A 363 -5.28 -22.56 4.09
C PRO A 363 -4.37 -21.43 4.56
N TYR A 364 -3.53 -20.99 3.63
CA TYR A 364 -2.64 -19.83 3.76
C TYR A 364 -2.64 -19.08 2.42
N ARG A 365 -3.56 -18.12 2.31
CA ARG A 365 -4.01 -17.55 1.05
C ARG A 365 -4.43 -16.09 1.20
N VAL A 366 -4.58 -15.42 0.06
CA VAL A 366 -5.14 -14.08 -0.07
C VAL A 366 -6.45 -14.15 -0.83
N ILE A 367 -7.48 -13.46 -0.34
CA ILE A 367 -8.84 -13.44 -0.87
C ILE A 367 -9.23 -12.01 -1.20
N GLN A 368 -9.81 -11.81 -2.38
CA GLN A 368 -10.26 -10.52 -2.86
C GLN A 368 -11.73 -10.28 -2.50
N PHE A 369 -12.02 -9.08 -2.01
CA PHE A 369 -13.34 -8.57 -1.69
C PHE A 369 -13.57 -7.25 -2.43
N ALA A 370 -14.82 -6.96 -2.80
CA ALA A 370 -15.29 -5.66 -3.22
C ALA A 370 -16.16 -5.04 -2.13
N VAL A 371 -16.02 -3.75 -1.86
CA VAL A 371 -16.82 -3.03 -0.87
C VAL A 371 -17.15 -1.62 -1.34
N ASN A 372 -18.39 -1.19 -1.14
CA ASN A 372 -18.74 0.23 -1.19
C ASN A 372 -18.69 0.78 0.25
N PRO A 373 -17.62 1.46 0.67
CA PRO A 373 -17.49 1.94 2.04
C PRO A 373 -18.50 3.05 2.36
N PHE A 374 -18.83 3.18 3.65
CA PHE A 374 -19.44 4.42 4.14
C PHE A 374 -18.50 5.60 3.90
N LYS A 375 -19.06 6.70 3.42
CA LYS A 375 -18.36 7.96 3.16
C LYS A 375 -18.68 8.98 4.26
N PRO A 376 -17.78 9.95 4.54
CA PRO A 376 -18.10 11.05 5.43
C PRO A 376 -19.25 11.90 4.85
N GLU A 377 -20.15 12.38 5.73
CA GLU A 377 -21.22 13.32 5.36
C GLU A 377 -20.69 14.66 4.83
#